data_AF-A0A535B5U6-F1
#
_entry.id   AF-A0A535B5U6-F1
#
_cell.length_a   1.000
_cell.length_b   1.000
_cell.length_c   1.000
_cell.angle_alpha   90.00
_cell.angle_beta   90.00
_cell.angle_gamma   90.00
#
_symmetry.space_group_name_H-M   'P 1'
#
loop_
_entity.id
_entity.type
_entity.pdbx_description
1 polymer ?
#
loop_
_entity_poly.entity_id
_entity_poly.type
_entity_poly.pdbx_seq_one_letter_code
_entity_poly.pdbx_strand_id
1 'polypeptide(L)'
;MTNKIDAKHRLLLSRKSERDKLTKRRRIRDLNSQAHEIANQLSVINLCCFELRDSLAGELNGDQLTRLDTIAIAVAEAADLLDKVSENLEAISSFTGGERADSTLLLPLSANTGNVYHISPELKPRR
;
A
#
# COMPACT_ATOMS: atom_id res chain seq x y z
N MET A 1 31.48 -45.13 -4.37
CA MET A 1 31.72 -43.82 -3.71
C MET A 1 30.96 -42.66 -4.37
N THR A 2 30.52 -42.80 -5.62
CA THR A 2 29.74 -41.82 -6.41
C THR A 2 28.39 -41.43 -5.79
N ASN A 3 27.61 -42.38 -5.27
CA ASN A 3 26.28 -42.09 -4.69
C ASN A 3 26.27 -41.10 -3.51
N LYS A 4 27.34 -41.06 -2.69
CA LYS A 4 27.46 -40.09 -1.57
C LYS A 4 27.77 -38.68 -2.07
N ILE A 5 28.45 -38.54 -3.21
CA ILE A 5 28.81 -37.26 -3.81
C ILE A 5 27.56 -36.64 -4.46
N ASP A 6 26.78 -37.43 -5.20
CA ASP A 6 25.54 -36.97 -5.84
C ASP A 6 24.44 -36.59 -4.83
N ALA A 7 24.35 -37.31 -3.71
CA ALA A 7 23.44 -36.95 -2.63
C ALA A 7 23.83 -35.62 -1.96
N LYS A 8 25.12 -35.39 -1.71
CA LYS A 8 25.63 -34.12 -1.17
C LYS A 8 25.39 -32.96 -2.14
N HIS A 9 25.63 -33.16 -3.43
CA HIS A 9 25.40 -32.15 -4.46
C HIS A 9 23.93 -31.73 -4.55
N ARG A 10 23.01 -32.71 -4.56
CA ARG A 10 21.56 -32.44 -4.52
C ARG A 10 21.12 -31.68 -3.27
N LEU A 11 21.65 -32.04 -2.10
CA LEU A 11 21.36 -31.34 -0.84
C LEU A 11 21.84 -29.88 -0.89
N LEU A 12 23.03 -29.63 -1.44
CA LEU A 12 23.57 -28.27 -1.58
C LEU A 12 22.75 -27.40 -2.54
N LEU A 13 22.32 -27.96 -3.67
CA LEU A 13 21.43 -27.28 -4.62
C LEU A 13 20.07 -26.96 -3.99
N SER A 14 19.47 -27.92 -3.27
CA SER A 14 18.21 -27.70 -2.54
C SER A 14 18.35 -26.59 -1.48
N ARG A 15 19.41 -26.62 -0.67
CA ARG A 15 19.69 -25.55 0.32
C ARG A 15 19.96 -24.18 -0.31
N LYS A 16 20.51 -24.14 -1.52
CA LYS A 16 20.69 -22.87 -2.25
C LYS A 16 19.34 -22.33 -2.71
N SER A 17 18.51 -23.17 -3.33
CA SER A 17 17.16 -22.81 -3.77
C SER A 17 16.27 -22.30 -2.61
N GLU A 18 16.30 -22.96 -1.45
CA GLU A 18 15.54 -22.53 -0.28
C GLU A 18 16.02 -21.16 0.27
N ARG A 19 17.33 -20.93 0.31
CA ARG A 19 17.87 -19.61 0.69
C ARG A 19 17.45 -18.51 -0.28
N ASP A 20 17.43 -18.80 -1.58
CA ASP A 20 17.00 -17.84 -2.60
C ASP A 20 15.51 -17.51 -2.45
N LYS A 21 14.66 -18.51 -2.15
CA LYS A 21 13.23 -18.30 -1.84
C LYS A 21 13.02 -17.45 -0.59
N LEU A 22 13.72 -17.76 0.50
CA LEU A 22 13.63 -17.00 1.76
C LEU A 22 14.05 -15.54 1.57
N THR A 23 15.11 -15.31 0.77
CA THR A 23 15.59 -13.96 0.44
C THR A 23 14.54 -13.18 -0.36
N LYS A 24 13.91 -13.83 -1.36
CA LYS A 24 12.81 -13.23 -2.13
C LYS A 24 11.60 -12.89 -1.25
N ARG A 25 11.16 -13.80 -0.38
CA ARG A 25 10.05 -13.56 0.56
C ARG A 25 10.32 -12.39 1.49
N ARG A 26 11.55 -12.27 2.01
CA ARG A 26 11.94 -11.11 2.83
C ARG A 26 11.81 -9.81 2.02
N ARG A 27 12.36 -9.78 0.81
CA ARG A 27 12.28 -8.59 -0.05
C ARG A 27 10.84 -8.20 -0.38
N ILE A 28 9.95 -9.15 -0.62
CA ILE A 28 8.52 -8.88 -0.86
C ILE A 28 7.87 -8.27 0.38
N ARG A 29 8.16 -8.78 1.59
CA ARG A 29 7.66 -8.17 2.82
C ARG A 29 8.16 -6.75 3.02
N ASP A 30 9.45 -6.51 2.75
CA ASP A 30 10.04 -5.18 2.87
C ASP A 30 9.37 -4.19 1.88
N LEU A 31 9.10 -4.63 0.65
CA LEU A 31 8.38 -3.84 -0.35
C LEU A 31 6.92 -3.56 0.06
N ASN A 32 6.20 -4.55 0.60
CA ASN A 32 4.85 -4.34 1.12
C ASN A 32 4.83 -3.33 2.28
N SER A 33 5.81 -3.40 3.18
CA SER A 33 5.93 -2.42 4.27
C SER A 33 6.19 -1.01 3.74
N GLN A 34 7.02 -0.88 2.70
CA GLN A 34 7.27 0.41 2.06
C GLN A 34 6.03 0.93 1.34
N ALA A 35 5.28 0.07 0.65
CA ALA A 35 4.04 0.46 0.00
C ALA A 35 3.02 0.99 1.01
N HIS A 36 2.88 0.33 2.16
CA HIS A 36 2.01 0.81 3.23
C HIS A 36 2.42 2.18 3.77
N GLU A 37 3.73 2.41 3.99
CA GLU A 37 4.24 3.71 4.43
C GLU A 37 3.98 4.81 3.41
N ILE A 38 4.17 4.53 2.11
CA ILE A 38 3.88 5.49 1.04
C ILE A 38 2.38 5.82 1.02
N ALA A 39 1.49 4.83 1.16
CA ALA A 39 0.05 5.04 1.21
C ALA A 39 -0.36 5.97 2.36
N ASN A 40 0.24 5.78 3.54
CA ASN A 40 0.03 6.65 4.69
C ASN A 40 0.50 8.08 4.40
N GLN A 41 1.68 8.25 3.80
CA GLN A 41 2.20 9.57 3.44
C GLN A 41 1.31 10.29 2.43
N LEU A 42 0.85 9.58 1.39
CA LEU A 42 -0.08 10.14 0.40
C LEU A 42 -1.40 10.57 1.06
N SER A 43 -1.91 9.79 2.03
CA SER A 43 -3.11 10.14 2.79
C SER A 43 -2.94 11.42 3.61
N VAL A 44 -1.78 11.58 4.26
CA VAL A 44 -1.43 12.80 5.01
C VAL A 44 -1.33 14.00 4.08
N ILE A 45 -0.66 13.87 2.93
CA ILE A 45 -0.54 14.97 1.95
C ILE A 45 -1.93 15.37 1.44
N ASN A 46 -2.79 14.41 1.14
CA ASN A 46 -4.15 14.67 0.68
C ASN A 46 -4.95 15.44 1.74
N LEU A 47 -4.88 15.00 3.00
CA LEU A 47 -5.51 15.69 4.13
C LEU A 47 -5.00 17.13 4.27
N CYS A 48 -3.68 17.34 4.21
CA CYS A 48 -3.12 18.69 4.26
C CYS A 48 -3.64 19.57 3.11
N CYS A 49 -3.83 19.00 1.91
CA CYS A 49 -4.41 19.76 0.79
C CYS A 49 -5.85 20.18 1.08
N PHE A 50 -6.65 19.32 1.70
CA PHE A 50 -8.01 19.67 2.14
C PHE A 50 -8.02 20.73 3.23
N GLU A 51 -7.22 20.56 4.28
CA GLU A 51 -7.14 21.51 5.40
C GLU A 51 -6.65 22.88 4.97
N LEU A 52 -5.67 22.96 4.06
CA LEU A 52 -5.20 24.23 3.50
C LEU A 52 -6.27 24.93 2.67
N ARG A 53 -7.07 24.16 1.91
CA ARG A 53 -8.16 24.72 1.11
C ARG A 53 -9.25 25.31 2.00
N ASP A 54 -9.61 24.60 3.06
CA ASP A 54 -10.66 25.01 3.99
C ASP A 54 -10.21 26.18 4.86
N SER A 55 -9.00 26.11 5.43
CA SER A 55 -8.47 27.12 6.34
C SER A 55 -8.18 28.46 5.65
N LEU A 56 -7.87 28.44 4.35
CA LEU A 56 -7.54 29.63 3.55
C LEU A 56 -8.67 29.96 2.54
N ALA A 57 -9.89 29.51 2.82
CA ALA A 57 -11.03 29.75 1.95
C ALA A 57 -11.27 31.25 1.74
N GLY A 58 -11.19 31.70 0.49
CA GLY A 58 -11.32 33.11 0.11
C GLY A 58 -10.02 33.93 0.20
N GLU A 59 -8.95 33.37 0.78
CA GLU A 59 -7.62 34.00 0.83
C GLU A 59 -6.69 33.53 -0.30
N LEU A 60 -6.90 32.29 -0.77
CA LEU A 60 -6.15 31.74 -1.91
C LEU A 60 -6.59 32.40 -3.23
N ASN A 61 -5.61 32.81 -4.04
CA ASN A 61 -5.87 33.22 -5.41
C ASN A 61 -6.05 32.00 -6.35
N GLY A 62 -6.52 32.26 -7.57
CA GLY A 62 -6.84 31.20 -8.55
C GLY A 62 -5.64 30.30 -8.89
N ASP A 63 -4.43 30.85 -8.97
CA ASP A 63 -3.21 30.08 -9.23
C ASP A 63 -2.86 29.16 -8.06
N GLN A 64 -3.01 29.64 -6.82
CA GLN A 64 -2.76 28.84 -5.62
C GLN A 64 -3.76 27.70 -5.48
N LEU A 65 -5.05 27.96 -5.74
CA LEU A 65 -6.08 26.92 -5.79
C LEU A 65 -5.76 25.86 -6.85
N THR A 66 -5.38 26.30 -8.05
CA THR A 66 -5.00 25.39 -9.15
C THR A 66 -3.80 24.52 -8.80
N ARG A 67 -2.78 25.07 -8.12
CA ARG A 67 -1.64 24.29 -7.64
C ARG A 67 -2.05 23.26 -6.59
N LEU A 68 -2.94 23.64 -5.68
CA LEU A 68 -3.45 22.73 -4.65
C LEU A 68 -4.27 21.59 -5.26
N ASP A 69 -5.12 21.88 -6.26
CA ASP A 69 -5.83 20.87 -7.06
C ASP A 69 -4.85 19.94 -7.78
N THR A 70 -3.80 20.50 -8.39
CA THR A 70 -2.78 19.71 -9.11
C THR A 70 -2.08 18.73 -8.16
N ILE A 71 -1.75 19.16 -6.94
CA ILE A 71 -1.14 18.28 -5.93
C ILE A 71 -2.13 17.17 -5.53
N ALA A 72 -3.39 17.51 -5.25
CA ALA A 72 -4.41 16.53 -4.87
C ALA A 72 -4.62 15.47 -5.97
N ILE A 73 -4.66 15.88 -7.24
CA ILE A 73 -4.74 14.96 -8.38
C ILE A 73 -3.51 14.06 -8.45
N ALA A 74 -2.31 14.62 -8.36
CA ALA A 74 -1.07 13.83 -8.42
C ALA A 74 -0.99 12.80 -7.27
N VAL A 75 -1.47 13.16 -6.07
CA VAL A 75 -1.55 12.27 -4.92
C VAL A 75 -2.53 11.11 -5.18
N ALA A 76 -3.70 11.40 -5.76
CA ALA A 76 -4.66 10.37 -6.13
C ALA A 76 -4.10 9.42 -7.20
N GLU A 77 -3.46 9.95 -8.25
CA GLU A 77 -2.81 9.12 -9.29
C GLU A 77 -1.67 8.26 -8.72
N ALA A 78 -0.89 8.81 -7.77
CA ALA A 78 0.15 8.06 -7.09
C ALA A 78 -0.42 6.91 -6.23
N ALA A 79 -1.56 7.14 -5.57
CA ALA A 79 -2.26 6.11 -4.81
C ALA A 79 -2.77 4.97 -5.72
N ASP A 80 -3.39 5.31 -6.85
CA ASP A 80 -3.85 4.32 -7.84
C ASP A 80 -2.69 3.46 -8.41
N LEU A 81 -1.53 4.08 -8.64
CA LEU A 81 -0.33 3.37 -9.08
C LEU A 81 0.21 2.45 -7.97
N LEU A 82 0.18 2.91 -6.73
CA LEU A 82 0.64 2.16 -5.57
C LEU A 82 -0.24 0.93 -5.30
N ASP A 83 -1.55 1.05 -5.49
CA ASP A 83 -2.49 -0.07 -5.38
C ASP A 83 -2.16 -1.15 -6.42
N LYS A 84 -1.95 -0.76 -7.68
CA LYS A 84 -1.51 -1.70 -8.74
C LYS A 84 -0.18 -2.37 -8.40
N VAL A 85 0.78 -1.65 -7.81
CA VAL A 85 2.06 -2.23 -7.37
C VAL A 85 1.83 -3.24 -6.25
N SER A 86 0.96 -2.93 -5.30
CA SER A 86 0.63 -3.79 -4.17
C SER A 86 -0.06 -5.09 -4.63
N GLU A 87 -1.04 -5.00 -5.52
CA GLU A 87 -1.68 -6.17 -6.14
C GLU A 87 -0.66 -7.07 -6.86
N ASN A 88 0.27 -6.48 -7.60
CA ASN A 88 1.33 -7.23 -8.27
C ASN A 88 2.29 -7.90 -7.27
N LEU A 89 2.62 -7.25 -6.15
CA LEU A 89 3.44 -7.84 -5.09
C LEU A 89 2.73 -9.00 -4.39
N GLU A 90 1.43 -8.88 -4.14
CA GLU A 90 0.60 -9.96 -3.58
C GLU A 90 0.54 -11.16 -4.54
N ALA A 91 0.35 -10.91 -5.83
CA ALA A 91 0.40 -11.95 -6.85
C ALA A 91 1.75 -12.69 -6.81
N ILE A 92 2.88 -11.96 -6.83
CA ILE A 92 4.23 -12.56 -6.74
C ILE A 92 4.42 -13.34 -5.43
N SER A 93 3.90 -12.83 -4.32
CA SER A 93 3.93 -13.51 -3.02
C SER A 93 3.18 -14.85 -3.06
N SER A 94 1.98 -14.87 -3.64
CA SER A 94 1.18 -16.10 -3.77
C SER A 94 1.86 -17.17 -4.64
N PHE A 95 2.57 -16.77 -5.70
CA PHE A 95 3.35 -17.70 -6.53
C PHE A 95 4.62 -18.24 -5.87
N THR A 96 5.24 -17.46 -4.97
CA THR A 96 6.44 -17.86 -4.21
C THR A 96 6.11 -18.53 -2.86
N GLY A 97 4.83 -18.53 -2.50
CA GLY A 97 4.22 -19.09 -1.30
C GLY A 97 3.49 -20.41 -1.56
N GLY A 98 4.18 -21.41 -2.11
CA GLY A 98 3.79 -22.79 -1.83
C GLY A 98 3.84 -23.00 -0.31
N GLU A 99 2.70 -23.42 0.25
CA GLU A 99 2.36 -23.56 1.67
C GLU A 99 1.89 -22.30 2.40
N ARG A 100 0.58 -22.34 2.68
CA ARG A 100 -0.19 -21.51 3.60
C ARG A 100 0.62 -21.19 4.86
N ALA A 101 1.08 -19.95 4.97
CA ALA A 101 1.46 -19.38 6.25
C ALA A 101 0.34 -18.42 6.66
N ASP A 102 -0.46 -18.88 7.62
CA ASP A 102 -1.28 -18.13 8.57
C ASP A 102 -1.93 -16.83 8.06
N SER A 103 -3.15 -17.00 7.56
CA SER A 103 -4.11 -15.96 7.18
C SER A 103 -4.66 -15.13 8.35
N THR A 104 -3.88 -14.84 9.40
CA THR A 104 -4.37 -14.11 10.58
C THR A 104 -3.88 -12.67 10.72
N LEU A 105 -3.07 -12.15 9.79
CA LEU A 105 -2.60 -10.75 9.83
C LEU A 105 -2.89 -9.93 8.57
N LEU A 106 -3.73 -10.43 7.66
CA LEU A 106 -4.26 -9.62 6.57
C LEU A 106 -5.57 -8.99 7.04
N LEU A 107 -5.48 -7.81 7.65
CA LEU A 107 -6.62 -6.91 7.71
C LEU A 107 -6.96 -6.55 6.26
N PRO A 108 -8.18 -6.85 5.78
CA PRO A 108 -8.58 -6.44 4.46
C PRO A 108 -8.62 -4.91 4.42
N LEU A 109 -7.85 -4.30 3.50
CA LEU A 109 -8.05 -2.90 3.11
C LEU A 109 -9.36 -2.67 2.33
N SER A 110 -10.21 -3.70 2.20
CA SER A 110 -11.52 -3.59 1.60
C SER A 110 -12.61 -3.42 2.66
N ALA A 111 -12.85 -2.16 3.02
CA ALA A 111 -14.13 -1.70 3.54
C ALA A 111 -14.30 -0.21 3.23
N ASN A 112 -14.48 0.14 1.95
CA ASN A 112 -15.16 1.39 1.63
C ASN A 112 -15.96 1.30 0.31
N THR A 113 -16.95 0.41 0.30
CA THR A 113 -18.14 0.61 -0.52
C THR A 113 -19.28 1.00 0.41
N GLY A 114 -19.57 2.29 0.49
CA GLY A 114 -20.84 2.80 0.99
C GLY A 114 -20.83 3.31 2.42
N ASN A 115 -20.22 4.47 2.67
CA ASN A 115 -20.75 5.40 3.66
C ASN A 115 -21.23 6.65 2.91
N VAL A 116 -22.48 6.58 2.45
CA VAL A 116 -23.31 7.77 2.23
C VAL A 116 -23.42 8.42 3.60
N TYR A 117 -22.77 9.57 3.79
CA TYR A 117 -23.04 10.41 4.95
C TYR A 117 -24.51 10.83 4.88
N HIS A 118 -25.36 10.22 5.70
CA HIS A 118 -26.65 10.80 6.05
C HIS A 118 -26.35 12.07 6.87
N ILE A 119 -26.39 13.21 6.20
CA ILE A 119 -26.40 14.52 6.84
C ILE A 119 -27.68 14.59 7.68
N SER A 120 -27.57 14.41 9.00
CA SER A 120 -28.65 14.73 9.92
C SER A 120 -28.91 16.25 9.88
N PRO A 121 -30.14 16.71 9.65
CA PRO A 121 -30.43 18.13 9.53
C PRO A 121 -30.83 18.68 10.90
N GLU A 122 -29.87 18.96 11.80
CA GLU A 122 -30.12 19.86 12.92
C GLU A 122 -28.91 20.75 13.22
N LEU A 123 -28.76 21.79 12.40
CA LEU A 123 -28.05 23.01 12.78
C LEU A 123 -28.98 23.84 13.66
N LYS A 124 -28.80 23.78 14.98
CA LYS A 124 -29.28 24.86 15.87
C LYS A 124 -28.31 26.03 15.79
N PRO A 125 -28.77 27.26 15.48
CA PRO A 125 -27.93 28.44 15.57
C PRO A 125 -27.61 28.73 17.04
N ARG A 126 -26.32 28.78 17.39
CA ARG A 126 -25.89 29.40 18.65
C ARG A 126 -26.00 30.92 18.47
N ARG A 127 -26.80 31.52 19.36
CA ARG A 127 -26.91 32.97 19.56
C ARG A 127 -25.59 33.59 19.96
#